data_AF-L0A1X9-F1
#
_entry.id   AF-L0A1X9-F1
#
_cell.length_a   1.000
_cell.length_b   1.000
_cell.length_c   1.000
_cell.angle_alpha   90.00
_cell.angle_beta   90.00
_cell.angle_gamma   90.00
#
_symmetry.space_group_name_H-M   'P 1'
#
loop_
_entity.id
_entity.type
_entity.pdbx_description
1 polymer ?
#
loop_
_entity_poly.entity_id
_entity_poly.type
_entity_poly.pdbx_seq_one_letter_code
_entity_poly.pdbx_strand_id
1 'polypeptide(L)'
;MSGQLHLTGPLGEQITVAFEEGGQFRALAQWGAQGYHSGEIPAGGFQLPLENESDFHWALLGGRKFTSDDGDACVWCRGHVWKRRELAAVDTRKMRLPAAVKYSRGAKPTDPPHLVETGEGDIGYVALAVFRGGRRDERFALPGRASQKAPPVEPPSIPSARPVPHLNHVEEGAQWQDLQGTADVEGNRDELTEQLLDALGKKGLARDAYRRDVLGKLDISELQKRHAQALVAGNGGRS
;
A
#
# COMPACT_ATOMS: atom_id res chain seq x y z
N MET A 1 -24.47 -22.52 -26.26
CA MET A 1 -24.66 -21.27 -27.04
C MET A 1 -23.44 -20.38 -26.92
N SER A 2 -23.03 -19.70 -28.01
CA SER A 2 -21.98 -18.67 -27.98
C SER A 2 -22.48 -17.38 -27.31
N GLY A 3 -21.57 -16.58 -26.77
CA GLY A 3 -21.87 -15.29 -26.12
C GLY A 3 -20.97 -14.16 -26.62
N GLN A 4 -21.18 -12.96 -26.08
CA GLN A 4 -20.39 -11.77 -26.39
C GLN A 4 -19.95 -11.06 -25.11
N LEU A 5 -18.74 -10.51 -25.11
CA LEU A 5 -18.23 -9.60 -24.06
C LEU A 5 -18.04 -8.21 -24.65
N HIS A 6 -18.52 -7.20 -23.94
CA HIS A 6 -18.19 -5.81 -24.19
C HIS A 6 -16.98 -5.43 -23.33
N LEU A 7 -15.94 -4.92 -23.99
CA LEU A 7 -14.65 -4.62 -23.37
C LEU A 7 -14.25 -3.17 -23.64
N THR A 8 -13.75 -2.53 -22.59
CA THR A 8 -13.04 -1.25 -22.66
C THR A 8 -11.54 -1.53 -22.67
N GLY A 9 -10.82 -0.97 -23.63
CA GLY A 9 -9.38 -1.09 -23.74
C GLY A 9 -8.59 -0.03 -22.98
N PRO A 10 -7.26 -0.16 -22.96
CA PRO A 10 -6.38 0.72 -22.20
C PRO A 10 -6.38 2.18 -22.69
N LEU A 11 -6.85 2.45 -23.91
CA LEU A 11 -6.98 3.80 -24.47
C LEU A 11 -8.45 4.29 -24.43
N GLY A 12 -9.35 3.54 -23.80
CA GLY A 12 -10.78 3.85 -23.71
C GLY A 12 -11.61 3.36 -24.91
N GLU A 13 -10.99 2.68 -25.87
CA GLU A 13 -11.70 2.10 -27.01
C GLU A 13 -12.68 1.01 -26.57
N GLN A 14 -13.79 0.90 -27.28
CA GLN A 14 -14.86 -0.05 -26.97
C GLN A 14 -14.90 -1.13 -28.05
N ILE A 15 -14.70 -2.39 -27.65
CA ILE A 15 -14.78 -3.54 -28.55
C ILE A 15 -15.78 -4.56 -28.04
N THR A 16 -16.33 -5.37 -28.96
CA THR A 16 -17.16 -6.52 -28.63
C THR A 16 -16.48 -7.77 -29.15
N VAL A 17 -16.30 -8.76 -28.29
CA VAL A 17 -15.64 -10.03 -28.64
C VAL A 17 -16.59 -11.18 -28.44
N ALA A 18 -16.72 -12.05 -29.44
CA ALA A 18 -17.51 -13.27 -29.33
C ALA A 18 -16.71 -14.37 -28.62
N PHE A 19 -17.41 -15.25 -27.91
CA PHE A 19 -16.83 -16.43 -27.28
C PHE A 19 -17.73 -17.66 -27.44
N GLU A 20 -17.11 -18.83 -27.50
CA GLU A 20 -17.79 -20.13 -27.50
C GLU A 20 -18.39 -20.44 -26.13
N GLU A 21 -19.38 -21.33 -26.07
CA GLU A 21 -19.99 -21.75 -24.80
C GLU A 21 -18.97 -22.14 -23.73
N GLY A 22 -19.12 -21.58 -22.52
CA GLY A 22 -18.17 -21.79 -21.41
C GLY A 22 -16.82 -21.06 -21.55
N GLY A 23 -16.57 -20.38 -22.67
CA GLY A 23 -15.33 -19.69 -22.98
C GLY A 23 -15.20 -18.28 -22.39
N GLN A 24 -16.16 -17.80 -21.61
CA GLN A 24 -16.20 -16.40 -21.15
C GLN A 24 -14.98 -16.03 -20.29
N PHE A 25 -14.55 -16.90 -19.37
CA PHE A 25 -13.40 -16.62 -18.51
C PHE A 25 -12.08 -16.68 -19.28
N ARG A 26 -11.99 -17.59 -20.25
CA ARG A 26 -10.84 -17.68 -21.17
C ARG A 26 -10.72 -16.39 -22.00
N ALA A 27 -11.85 -15.91 -22.55
CA ALA A 27 -11.88 -14.67 -23.31
C ALA A 27 -11.52 -13.46 -22.42
N LEU A 28 -12.08 -13.35 -21.21
CA LEU A 28 -11.72 -12.31 -20.24
C LEU A 28 -10.22 -12.33 -19.91
N ALA A 29 -9.65 -13.50 -19.61
CA ALA A 29 -8.23 -13.63 -19.30
C ALA A 29 -7.33 -13.24 -20.49
N GLN A 30 -7.68 -13.69 -21.70
CA GLN A 30 -6.91 -13.40 -22.92
C GLN A 30 -6.85 -11.90 -23.23
N TRP A 31 -8.00 -11.20 -23.17
CA TRP A 31 -8.07 -9.78 -23.46
C TRP A 31 -7.58 -8.94 -22.28
N GLY A 32 -7.88 -9.35 -21.05
CA GLY A 32 -7.46 -8.62 -19.87
C GLY A 32 -5.96 -8.72 -19.56
N ALA A 33 -5.26 -9.73 -20.08
CA ALA A 33 -3.79 -9.74 -20.09
C ALA A 33 -3.20 -8.55 -20.89
N GLN A 34 -3.96 -8.00 -21.84
CA GLN A 34 -3.61 -6.82 -22.63
C GLN A 34 -4.15 -5.51 -22.01
N GLY A 35 -4.81 -5.59 -20.85
CA GLY A 35 -5.36 -4.43 -20.13
C GLY A 35 -6.83 -4.11 -20.44
N TYR A 36 -7.50 -4.93 -21.28
CA TYR A 36 -8.95 -4.78 -21.49
C TYR A 36 -9.74 -5.20 -20.25
N HIS A 37 -10.90 -4.61 -20.05
CA HIS A 37 -11.80 -5.00 -18.96
C HIS A 37 -13.25 -4.94 -19.38
N SER A 38 -14.10 -5.72 -18.70
CA SER A 38 -15.55 -5.67 -18.88
C SER A 38 -16.23 -5.02 -17.67
N GLY A 39 -17.20 -4.17 -17.94
CA GLY A 39 -18.00 -3.47 -16.92
C GLY A 39 -17.20 -2.54 -16.00
N GLU A 40 -17.88 -2.03 -14.98
CA GLU A 40 -17.34 -1.12 -13.98
C GLU A 40 -16.93 -1.83 -12.69
N ILE A 41 -16.09 -1.17 -11.89
CA ILE A 41 -15.78 -1.64 -10.53
C ILE A 41 -17.03 -1.40 -9.66
N PRO A 42 -17.58 -2.44 -9.00
CA PRO A 42 -18.72 -2.25 -8.09
C PRO A 42 -18.35 -1.38 -6.89
N ALA A 43 -19.34 -0.72 -6.28
CA ALA A 43 -19.15 -0.08 -4.98
C ALA A 43 -18.67 -1.10 -3.94
N GLY A 44 -17.60 -0.79 -3.21
CA GLY A 44 -16.93 -1.73 -2.30
C GLY A 44 -16.01 -2.75 -2.98
N GLY A 45 -15.83 -2.67 -4.30
CA GLY A 45 -15.01 -3.58 -5.10
C GLY A 45 -15.65 -4.94 -5.36
N PHE A 46 -15.00 -5.75 -6.21
CA PHE A 46 -15.41 -7.13 -6.48
C PHE A 46 -15.32 -7.98 -5.22
N GLN A 47 -16.40 -8.68 -4.87
CA GLN A 47 -16.44 -9.59 -3.74
C GLN A 47 -16.08 -11.01 -4.20
N LEU A 48 -14.96 -11.55 -3.71
CA LEU A 48 -14.39 -12.82 -4.16
C LEU A 48 -14.13 -13.76 -2.97
N PRO A 49 -14.11 -15.09 -3.19
CA PRO A 49 -13.78 -16.04 -2.12
C PRO A 49 -12.36 -15.85 -1.59
N LEU A 50 -12.17 -15.88 -0.27
CA LEU A 50 -10.86 -15.72 0.36
C LEU A 50 -9.83 -16.73 -0.14
N GLU A 51 -10.26 -17.97 -0.36
CA GLU A 51 -9.43 -19.08 -0.85
C GLU A 51 -8.90 -18.89 -2.30
N ASN A 52 -9.41 -17.90 -3.03
CA ASN A 52 -8.91 -17.55 -4.36
C ASN A 52 -7.82 -16.46 -4.32
N GLU A 53 -7.59 -15.75 -3.21
CA GLU A 53 -6.75 -14.54 -3.21
C GLU A 53 -5.31 -14.79 -3.67
N SER A 54 -4.71 -15.88 -3.18
CA SER A 54 -3.29 -16.16 -3.36
C SER A 54 -2.94 -16.38 -4.84
N ASP A 55 -3.84 -17.05 -5.57
CA ASP A 55 -3.67 -17.44 -6.98
C ASP A 55 -4.74 -16.88 -7.92
N PHE A 56 -5.48 -15.84 -7.51
CA PHE A 56 -6.46 -15.18 -8.36
C PHE A 56 -5.85 -14.73 -9.69
N HIS A 57 -6.54 -15.03 -10.78
CA HIS A 57 -6.14 -14.65 -12.12
C HIS A 57 -6.52 -13.19 -12.41
N TRP A 58 -5.63 -12.25 -12.05
CA TRP A 58 -5.89 -10.81 -12.18
C TRP A 58 -6.22 -10.31 -13.59
N ALA A 59 -5.80 -11.04 -14.62
CA ALA A 59 -6.17 -10.72 -16.00
C ALA A 59 -7.69 -10.78 -16.22
N LEU A 60 -8.45 -11.54 -15.41
CA LEU A 60 -9.92 -11.53 -15.46
C LEU A 60 -10.52 -10.14 -15.23
N LEU A 61 -9.79 -9.25 -14.56
CA LEU A 61 -10.18 -7.86 -14.29
C LEU A 61 -9.41 -6.84 -15.13
N GLY A 62 -8.56 -7.29 -16.07
CA GLY A 62 -7.64 -6.41 -16.80
C GLY A 62 -6.41 -5.99 -16.00
N GLY A 63 -6.04 -6.77 -14.97
CA GLY A 63 -4.96 -6.44 -14.04
C GLY A 63 -3.79 -7.42 -14.01
N ARG A 64 -2.70 -7.04 -13.34
CA ARG A 64 -1.52 -7.87 -13.09
C ARG A 64 -0.91 -7.60 -11.71
N LYS A 65 -0.47 -8.65 -11.00
CA LYS A 65 0.29 -8.52 -9.75
C LYS A 65 1.70 -8.00 -10.06
N PHE A 66 2.23 -7.18 -9.15
CA PHE A 66 3.64 -6.79 -9.12
C PHE A 66 4.04 -6.44 -7.68
N THR A 67 5.33 -6.39 -7.40
CA THR A 67 5.86 -5.90 -6.12
C THR A 67 6.35 -4.47 -6.35
N SER A 68 5.97 -3.53 -5.48
CA SER A 68 6.49 -2.17 -5.55
C SER A 68 7.95 -2.11 -5.10
N ASP A 69 8.61 -0.98 -5.34
CA ASP A 69 10.00 -0.75 -4.88
C ASP A 69 10.13 -0.84 -3.35
N ASP A 70 9.06 -0.49 -2.61
CA ASP A 70 8.96 -0.63 -1.15
C ASP A 70 8.75 -2.09 -0.68
N GLY A 71 8.61 -3.04 -1.60
CA GLY A 71 8.32 -4.45 -1.28
C GLY A 71 6.84 -4.79 -1.10
N ASP A 72 5.92 -3.84 -1.34
CA ASP A 72 4.48 -4.08 -1.16
C ASP A 72 3.89 -4.92 -2.30
N ALA A 73 3.08 -5.91 -1.93
CA ALA A 73 2.27 -6.66 -2.89
C ALA A 73 1.17 -5.76 -3.49
N CYS A 74 1.26 -5.52 -4.80
CA CYS A 74 0.39 -4.60 -5.52
C CYS A 74 -0.27 -5.26 -6.74
N VAL A 75 -1.33 -4.63 -7.23
CA VAL A 75 -1.95 -4.93 -8.52
C VAL A 75 -1.97 -3.67 -9.36
N TRP A 76 -1.50 -3.76 -10.60
CA TRP A 76 -1.74 -2.75 -11.62
C TRP A 76 -3.04 -3.11 -12.36
N CYS A 77 -4.05 -2.24 -12.33
CA CYS A 77 -5.34 -2.49 -12.96
C CYS A 77 -6.02 -1.16 -13.31
N ARG A 78 -6.52 -1.05 -14.55
CA ARG A 78 -7.22 0.15 -15.09
C ARG A 78 -6.47 1.46 -14.83
N GLY A 79 -5.17 1.48 -15.10
CA GLY A 79 -4.33 2.69 -14.92
C GLY A 79 -4.03 3.07 -13.47
N HIS A 80 -4.36 2.21 -12.50
CA HIS A 80 -4.14 2.45 -11.08
C HIS A 80 -3.32 1.34 -10.42
N VAL A 81 -2.61 1.71 -9.37
CA VAL A 81 -1.95 0.79 -8.44
C VAL A 81 -2.85 0.57 -7.23
N TRP A 82 -3.12 -0.69 -6.93
CA TRP A 82 -3.96 -1.14 -5.83
C TRP A 82 -3.11 -1.92 -4.84
N LYS A 83 -2.99 -1.43 -3.61
CA LYS A 83 -2.19 -2.07 -2.56
C LYS A 83 -3.00 -3.14 -1.85
N ARG A 84 -2.37 -4.29 -1.57
CA ARG A 84 -2.93 -5.36 -0.74
C ARG A 84 -2.98 -4.90 0.72
N ARG A 85 -4.10 -5.12 1.39
CA ARG A 85 -4.32 -4.85 2.81
C ARG A 85 -4.97 -6.05 3.46
N GLU A 86 -4.43 -6.49 4.59
CA GLU A 86 -5.07 -7.50 5.41
C GLU A 86 -6.03 -6.82 6.39
N LEU A 87 -7.25 -7.34 6.45
CA LEU A 87 -8.29 -6.88 7.36
C LEU A 87 -8.53 -8.00 8.36
N ALA A 88 -8.25 -7.73 9.63
CA ALA A 88 -8.51 -8.66 10.72
C ALA A 88 -10.01 -9.00 10.81
N ALA A 89 -10.31 -10.17 11.35
CA ALA A 89 -11.69 -10.51 11.67
C ALA A 89 -12.24 -9.50 12.69
N VAL A 90 -13.46 -9.05 12.46
CA VAL A 90 -14.19 -8.17 13.39
C VAL A 90 -15.19 -9.03 14.13
N ASP A 91 -14.99 -9.24 15.43
CA ASP A 91 -16.00 -9.86 16.30
C ASP A 91 -16.44 -8.85 17.36
N THR A 92 -17.53 -8.15 17.05
CA THR A 92 -18.21 -7.27 17.99
C THR A 92 -19.62 -7.78 18.22
N ARG A 93 -20.25 -7.39 19.33
CA ARG A 93 -21.66 -7.73 19.61
C ARG A 93 -22.60 -7.30 18.48
N LYS A 94 -22.26 -6.25 17.73
CA LYS A 94 -23.07 -5.69 16.64
C LYS A 94 -22.73 -6.26 15.27
N MET A 95 -21.52 -6.77 15.07
CA MET A 95 -21.01 -7.15 13.75
C MET A 95 -19.96 -8.24 13.85
N ARG A 96 -20.13 -9.27 13.03
CA ARG A 96 -19.18 -10.37 12.85
C ARG A 96 -18.76 -10.44 11.39
N LEU A 97 -17.53 -10.02 11.09
CA LEU A 97 -16.94 -10.11 9.77
C LEU A 97 -15.70 -11.02 9.83
N PRO A 98 -15.60 -12.03 8.95
CA PRO A 98 -14.39 -12.83 8.86
C PRO A 98 -13.22 -12.00 8.34
N ALA A 99 -12.01 -12.50 8.58
CA ALA A 99 -10.80 -11.92 8.00
C ALA A 99 -10.93 -11.79 6.48
N ALA A 100 -10.29 -10.77 5.94
CA ALA A 100 -10.36 -10.47 4.51
C ALA A 100 -9.06 -9.89 4.00
N VAL A 101 -8.84 -10.03 2.70
CA VAL A 101 -7.78 -9.33 1.99
C VAL A 101 -8.42 -8.34 1.03
N LYS A 102 -8.08 -7.05 1.18
CA LYS A 102 -8.61 -5.96 0.36
C LYS A 102 -7.51 -5.38 -0.53
N TYR A 103 -7.82 -5.20 -1.80
CA TYR A 103 -7.01 -4.43 -2.73
C TYR A 103 -7.66 -3.07 -2.93
N SER A 104 -7.02 -2.02 -2.42
CA SER A 104 -7.58 -0.66 -2.49
C SER A 104 -6.49 0.39 -2.74
N ARG A 105 -6.91 1.60 -3.09
CA ARG A 105 -6.06 2.79 -3.21
C ARG A 105 -6.69 3.97 -2.49
N GLY A 106 -5.92 5.03 -2.26
CA GLY A 106 -6.48 6.30 -1.80
C GLY A 106 -7.45 6.85 -2.86
N ALA A 107 -8.56 7.42 -2.40
CA ALA A 107 -9.49 8.13 -3.26
C ALA A 107 -8.84 9.42 -3.81
N LYS A 108 -9.15 9.72 -5.06
CA LYS A 108 -8.77 10.95 -5.75
C LYS A 108 -9.99 11.87 -5.81
N PRO A 109 -9.80 13.19 -5.94
CA PRO A 109 -10.91 14.14 -6.13
C PRO A 109 -11.79 13.84 -7.36
N THR A 110 -11.26 13.13 -8.35
CA THR A 110 -11.96 12.75 -9.58
C THR A 110 -12.74 11.43 -9.44
N ASP A 111 -12.60 10.71 -8.33
CA ASP A 111 -13.32 9.45 -8.14
C ASP A 111 -14.81 9.72 -7.89
N PRO A 112 -15.72 8.93 -8.51
CA PRO A 112 -17.15 9.05 -8.25
C PRO A 112 -17.46 8.85 -6.76
N PRO A 113 -18.32 9.67 -6.14
CA PRO A 113 -18.61 9.58 -4.70
C PRO A 113 -19.12 8.20 -4.26
N HIS A 114 -19.86 7.49 -5.13
CA HIS A 114 -20.40 6.16 -4.82
C HIS A 114 -19.34 5.05 -4.77
N LEU A 115 -18.11 5.31 -5.24
CA LEU A 115 -16.99 4.37 -5.14
C LEU A 115 -16.08 4.65 -3.93
N VAL A 116 -16.25 5.80 -3.27
CA VAL A 116 -15.40 6.24 -2.17
C VAL A 116 -15.93 5.68 -0.86
N GLU A 117 -15.12 4.84 -0.21
CA GLU A 117 -15.30 4.41 1.17
C GLU A 117 -14.66 5.45 2.10
N THR A 118 -15.42 5.98 3.06
CA THR A 118 -14.87 6.82 4.12
C THR A 118 -14.13 5.95 5.13
N GLY A 119 -12.82 6.15 5.24
CA GLY A 119 -11.98 5.50 6.24
C GLY A 119 -11.94 6.26 7.57
N GLU A 120 -11.11 5.77 8.48
CA GLU A 120 -10.82 6.44 9.74
C GLU A 120 -9.91 7.67 9.47
N GLY A 121 -10.28 8.83 10.04
CA GLY A 121 -9.49 10.07 9.90
C GLY A 121 -9.66 10.83 8.58
N ASP A 122 -10.86 10.87 8.01
CA ASP A 122 -11.23 11.60 6.77
C ASP A 122 -10.53 11.14 5.48
N ILE A 123 -9.74 10.07 5.53
CA ILE A 123 -9.08 9.51 4.34
C ILE A 123 -10.07 8.61 3.58
N GLY A 124 -10.39 9.01 2.35
CA GLY A 124 -11.19 8.20 1.43
C GLY A 124 -10.38 7.11 0.74
N TYR A 125 -11.00 5.95 0.50
CA TYR A 125 -10.42 4.85 -0.25
C TYR A 125 -11.35 4.38 -1.36
N VAL A 126 -10.78 3.81 -2.41
CA VAL A 126 -11.53 3.08 -3.44
C VAL A 126 -11.04 1.63 -3.43
N ALA A 127 -11.96 0.68 -3.40
CA ALA A 127 -11.67 -0.74 -3.43
C ALA A 127 -11.78 -1.30 -4.85
N LEU A 128 -10.78 -2.09 -5.27
CA LEU A 128 -10.85 -2.90 -6.48
C LEU A 128 -11.52 -4.25 -6.18
N ALA A 129 -11.00 -4.96 -5.18
CA ALA A 129 -11.48 -6.30 -4.82
C ALA A 129 -11.32 -6.56 -3.33
N VAL A 130 -12.27 -7.33 -2.78
CA VAL A 130 -12.27 -7.82 -1.40
C VAL A 130 -12.44 -9.34 -1.44
N PHE A 131 -11.43 -10.03 -0.94
CA PHE A 131 -11.41 -11.48 -0.78
C PHE A 131 -11.84 -11.82 0.64
N ARG A 132 -13.01 -12.43 0.81
CA ARG A 132 -13.61 -12.68 2.13
C ARG A 132 -14.54 -13.89 2.09
N GLY A 133 -14.38 -14.80 3.05
CA GLY A 133 -15.25 -15.98 3.19
C GLY A 133 -15.39 -16.76 1.87
N GLY A 134 -16.59 -17.31 1.62
CA GLY A 134 -16.90 -18.01 0.37
C GLY A 134 -16.22 -19.38 0.23
N ARG A 135 -16.48 -20.06 -0.88
CA ARG A 135 -15.77 -21.27 -1.31
C ARG A 135 -14.97 -20.96 -2.56
N ARG A 136 -13.77 -21.55 -2.66
CA ARG A 136 -12.94 -21.43 -3.85
C ARG A 136 -13.70 -21.77 -5.13
N ASP A 137 -13.49 -20.94 -6.15
CA ASP A 137 -13.93 -21.18 -7.54
C ASP A 137 -12.70 -21.33 -8.45
N GLU A 138 -12.53 -22.51 -9.04
CA GLU A 138 -11.38 -22.80 -9.91
C GLU A 138 -11.37 -21.95 -11.19
N ARG A 139 -12.50 -21.37 -11.59
CA ARG A 139 -12.57 -20.47 -12.76
C ARG A 139 -11.87 -19.14 -12.52
N PHE A 140 -11.61 -18.78 -11.26
CA PHE A 140 -10.93 -17.55 -10.86
C PHE A 140 -9.43 -17.74 -10.64
N ALA A 141 -8.94 -18.98 -10.60
CA ALA A 141 -7.55 -19.29 -10.34
C ALA A 141 -6.69 -19.15 -11.60
N LEU A 142 -5.39 -18.92 -11.42
CA LEU A 142 -4.41 -18.96 -12.50
C LEU A 142 -4.37 -20.34 -13.16
N PRO A 143 -4.41 -20.44 -14.50
CA PRO A 143 -4.32 -21.72 -15.19
C PRO A 143 -2.98 -22.40 -14.88
N GLY A 144 -3.03 -23.70 -14.54
CA GLY A 144 -1.84 -24.51 -14.29
C GLY A 144 -1.24 -24.40 -12.88
N ARG A 145 -1.74 -23.51 -12.01
CA ARG A 145 -1.46 -23.60 -10.57
C ARG A 145 -2.54 -24.44 -9.91
N ALA A 146 -2.28 -25.75 -9.79
CA ALA A 146 -3.06 -26.57 -8.87
C ALA A 146 -2.92 -26.01 -7.46
N SER A 147 -4.05 -25.83 -6.78
CA SER A 147 -4.22 -25.21 -5.47
C SER A 147 -3.13 -25.63 -4.47
N GLN A 148 -2.12 -24.79 -4.26
CA GLN A 148 -1.34 -24.85 -3.03
C GLN A 148 -2.26 -24.33 -1.93
N LYS A 149 -2.92 -25.26 -1.24
CA LYS A 149 -3.68 -24.98 -0.02
C LYS A 149 -2.78 -24.11 0.86
N ALA A 150 -3.18 -22.85 1.08
CA ALA A 150 -2.43 -21.95 1.94
C ALA A 150 -2.22 -22.66 3.29
N PRO A 151 -0.98 -22.67 3.84
CA PRO A 151 -0.79 -23.20 5.18
C PRO A 151 -1.71 -22.45 6.16
N PRO A 152 -2.19 -23.11 7.22
CA PRO A 152 -2.99 -22.44 8.24
C PRO A 152 -2.21 -21.24 8.73
N VAL A 153 -2.81 -20.05 8.65
CA VAL A 153 -2.25 -18.86 9.30
C VAL A 153 -2.44 -19.08 10.80
N GLU A 154 -1.39 -19.57 11.46
CA GLU A 154 -1.33 -19.55 12.92
C GLU A 154 -1.36 -18.08 13.39
N PRO A 155 -2.21 -17.74 14.38
CA PRO A 155 -2.15 -16.43 14.99
C PRO A 155 -0.76 -16.20 15.60
N PRO A 156 -0.19 -14.99 15.53
CA PRO A 156 1.12 -14.72 16.11
C PRO A 156 1.09 -14.99 17.61
N SER A 157 1.87 -15.98 18.04
CA SER A 157 2.17 -16.24 19.45
C SER A 157 2.85 -15.02 20.05
N ILE A 158 2.19 -14.38 21.02
CA ILE A 158 2.80 -13.32 21.83
C ILE A 158 3.97 -13.96 22.59
N PRO A 159 5.23 -13.50 22.42
CA PRO A 159 6.32 -14.02 23.23
C PRO A 159 6.13 -13.56 24.68
N SER A 160 5.91 -14.53 25.57
CA SER A 160 6.00 -14.33 27.01
C SER A 160 7.35 -13.71 27.38
N ALA A 161 7.28 -12.63 28.16
CA ALA A 161 8.42 -11.91 28.70
C ALA A 161 9.43 -12.88 29.34
N ARG A 162 10.70 -12.80 28.89
CA ARG A 162 11.82 -13.41 29.59
C ARG A 162 12.42 -12.40 30.58
N PRO A 163 12.76 -12.85 31.80
CA PRO A 163 13.42 -12.00 32.79
C PRO A 163 14.86 -11.68 32.37
N VAL A 164 15.27 -10.46 32.67
CA VAL A 164 16.58 -9.86 32.36
C VAL A 164 17.64 -10.42 33.33
N PRO A 165 18.74 -11.03 32.85
CA PRO A 165 19.90 -11.32 33.69
C PRO A 165 20.86 -10.12 33.73
N HIS A 166 21.51 -10.03 34.87
CA HIS A 166 22.33 -8.94 35.38
C HIS A 166 23.71 -8.92 34.72
N LEU A 167 24.26 -7.71 34.57
CA LEU A 167 25.59 -7.38 34.01
C LEU A 167 26.75 -8.16 34.64
N ASN A 168 27.75 -8.48 33.81
CA ASN A 168 29.14 -8.33 34.19
C ASN A 168 29.98 -7.76 33.02
N HIS A 169 30.74 -6.75 33.39
CA HIS A 169 31.72 -5.94 32.67
C HIS A 169 32.89 -6.78 32.15
N VAL A 170 33.40 -6.52 30.93
CA VAL A 170 34.83 -6.22 30.64
C VAL A 170 34.92 -5.40 29.34
N GLU A 171 35.60 -4.26 29.47
CA GLU A 171 36.21 -3.27 28.55
C GLU A 171 36.95 -3.88 27.33
N GLU A 172 37.28 -3.28 26.18
CA GLU A 172 37.61 -1.94 25.61
C GLU A 172 37.42 -2.12 24.07
N GLY A 173 37.20 -1.18 23.16
CA GLY A 173 37.17 0.28 23.12
C GLY A 173 37.15 0.71 21.63
N ALA A 174 36.23 1.60 21.25
CA ALA A 174 36.30 2.48 20.06
C ALA A 174 35.14 3.49 20.08
N GLN A 175 35.24 4.39 21.05
CA GLN A 175 34.81 5.79 21.11
C GLN A 175 34.13 6.40 19.85
N TRP A 176 32.82 6.62 19.94
CA TRP A 176 32.07 7.71 19.28
C TRP A 176 30.95 8.23 20.21
N GLN A 177 31.30 8.44 21.48
CA GLN A 177 30.51 9.26 22.40
C GLN A 177 31.30 10.53 22.64
N ASP A 178 30.96 11.58 21.90
CA ASP A 178 31.16 12.98 22.28
C ASP A 178 30.35 13.87 21.31
N LEU A 179 29.03 13.71 21.35
CA LEU A 179 28.05 14.71 20.89
C LEU A 179 26.76 14.61 21.73
N GLN A 180 26.88 14.26 23.03
CA GLN A 180 25.84 14.54 24.01
C GLN A 180 26.22 15.83 24.74
N GLY A 181 25.75 16.93 24.18
CA GLY A 181 25.99 18.24 24.73
C GLY A 181 25.43 19.30 23.80
N THR A 182 24.10 19.42 23.74
CA THR A 182 23.36 20.66 23.97
C THR A 182 21.90 20.54 23.54
N ALA A 183 21.04 21.03 24.44
CA ALA A 183 19.68 21.51 24.24
C ALA A 183 18.57 20.47 24.03
N ASP A 184 17.88 20.18 25.14
CA ASP A 184 16.43 20.11 25.16
C ASP A 184 15.85 21.26 24.33
N VAL A 185 15.29 20.94 23.17
CA VAL A 185 14.47 21.86 22.39
C VAL A 185 13.16 21.12 22.11
N GLU A 186 12.20 21.26 23.00
CA GLU A 186 10.78 21.17 22.62
C GLU A 186 10.50 22.33 21.66
N GLY A 187 10.94 22.17 20.41
CA GLY A 187 10.87 23.17 19.37
C GLY A 187 9.54 23.10 18.67
N ASN A 188 8.86 24.24 18.58
CA ASN A 188 7.70 24.39 17.72
C ASN A 188 8.10 24.04 16.27
N ARG A 189 7.28 23.27 15.57
CA ARG A 189 7.51 22.80 14.19
C ARG A 189 8.01 23.90 13.25
N ASP A 190 7.43 25.10 13.37
CA ASP A 190 7.79 26.24 12.53
C ASP A 190 9.22 26.72 12.79
N GLU A 191 9.66 26.74 14.05
CA GLU A 191 11.02 27.14 14.42
C GLU A 191 12.05 26.14 13.88
N LEU A 192 11.76 24.84 14.02
CA LEU A 192 12.64 23.77 13.57
C LEU A 192 12.76 23.70 12.03
N THR A 193 11.67 24.06 11.35
CA THR A 193 11.64 24.21 9.89
C THR A 193 12.51 25.38 9.43
N GLU A 194 12.46 26.52 10.12
CA GLU A 194 13.28 27.69 9.78
C GLU A 194 14.77 27.46 10.04
N GLN A 195 15.12 26.79 11.15
CA GLN A 195 16.51 26.39 11.46
C GLN A 195 17.08 25.45 10.39
N LEU A 196 16.30 24.46 9.93
CA LEU A 196 16.73 23.55 8.87
C LEU A 196 16.91 24.24 7.51
N LEU A 197 16.03 25.19 7.16
CA LEU A 197 16.15 25.95 5.91
C LEU A 197 17.39 26.85 5.91
N ASP A 198 17.76 27.40 7.07
CA ASP A 198 18.96 28.21 7.24
C ASP A 198 20.24 27.36 7.16
N ALA A 199 20.27 26.21 7.85
CA ALA A 199 21.37 25.25 7.77
C ALA A 199 21.62 24.73 6.34
N LEU A 200 20.56 24.59 5.54
CA LEU A 200 20.63 24.20 4.12
C LEU A 200 20.96 25.36 3.17
N GLY A 201 21.15 26.58 3.68
CA GLY A 201 21.47 27.78 2.89
C GLY A 201 20.39 28.19 1.88
N LYS A 202 19.13 27.80 2.10
CA LYS A 202 18.04 28.08 1.15
C LYS A 202 17.56 29.54 1.30
N LYS A 203 17.49 30.28 0.18
CA LYS A 203 17.03 31.69 0.12
C LYS A 203 15.90 31.88 -0.90
N GLY A 204 15.03 32.87 -0.64
CA GLY A 204 14.00 33.33 -1.58
C GLY A 204 12.96 32.26 -1.96
N LEU A 205 12.48 32.30 -3.21
CA LEU A 205 11.43 31.39 -3.72
C LEU A 205 11.76 29.90 -3.57
N ALA A 206 13.05 29.53 -3.60
CA ALA A 206 13.50 28.15 -3.37
C ALA A 206 13.30 27.71 -1.91
N ARG A 207 13.35 28.65 -0.95
CA ARG A 207 13.07 28.41 0.47
C ARG A 207 11.60 28.08 0.68
N ASP A 208 10.70 28.85 0.08
CA ASP A 208 9.25 28.69 0.27
C ASP A 208 8.69 27.44 -0.41
N ALA A 209 9.21 27.09 -1.59
CA ALA A 209 8.88 25.84 -2.27
C ALA A 209 9.36 24.63 -1.45
N TYR A 210 10.61 24.66 -0.97
CA TYR A 210 11.16 23.58 -0.17
C TYR A 210 10.44 23.42 1.18
N ARG A 211 10.07 24.54 1.82
CA ARG A 211 9.27 24.53 3.05
C ARG A 211 7.94 23.82 2.85
N ARG A 212 7.18 24.18 1.81
CA ARG A 212 5.84 23.60 1.56
C ARG A 212 5.90 22.16 1.06
N ASP A 213 6.75 21.88 0.08
CA ASP A 213 6.68 20.63 -0.66
C ASP A 213 7.49 19.50 -0.03
N VAL A 214 8.48 19.85 0.79
CA VAL A 214 9.40 18.89 1.41
C VAL A 214 9.23 18.88 2.93
N LEU A 215 9.43 20.03 3.60
CA LEU A 215 9.42 20.07 5.07
C LEU A 215 8.01 20.02 5.66
N GLY A 216 7.01 20.55 4.95
CA GLY A 216 5.60 20.54 5.32
C GLY A 216 4.99 19.15 5.48
N LYS A 217 5.65 18.11 4.97
CA LYS A 217 5.19 16.71 5.01
C LYS A 217 5.87 15.86 6.09
N LEU A 218 6.93 16.37 6.71
CA LEU A 218 7.70 15.64 7.73
C LEU A 218 7.09 15.84 9.11
N ASP A 219 7.25 14.87 10.01
CA ASP A 219 6.92 15.05 11.42
C ASP A 219 8.07 15.76 12.19
N ILE A 220 7.83 16.09 13.46
CA ILE A 220 8.80 16.83 14.29
C ILE A 220 10.10 16.02 14.48
N SER A 221 10.00 14.70 14.65
CA SER A 221 11.17 13.83 14.86
C SER A 221 12.03 13.73 13.59
N GLU A 222 11.40 13.70 12.43
CA GLU A 222 12.09 13.71 11.14
C GLU A 222 12.75 15.05 10.85
N LEU A 223 12.09 16.16 11.21
CA LEU A 223 12.68 17.50 11.10
C LEU A 223 13.92 17.63 11.99
N GLN A 224 13.87 17.14 13.23
CA GLN A 224 15.01 17.12 14.17
C GLN A 224 16.18 16.31 13.61
N LYS A 225 15.90 15.12 13.07
CA LYS A 225 16.92 14.26 12.46
C LYS A 225 17.60 14.95 11.27
N ARG A 226 16.83 15.59 10.38
CA ARG A 226 17.38 16.29 9.21
C ARG A 226 18.16 17.54 9.59
N HIS A 227 17.73 18.26 10.63
CA HIS A 227 18.47 19.40 11.16
C HIS A 227 19.84 18.99 11.71
N ALA A 228 19.89 17.95 12.55
CA ALA A 228 21.16 17.41 13.05
C ALA A 228 22.10 16.98 11.90
N GLN A 229 21.56 16.32 10.87
CA GLN A 229 22.34 15.92 9.69
C GLN A 229 22.87 17.12 8.89
N ALA A 230 22.07 18.18 8.72
CA ALA A 230 22.48 19.39 8.00
C ALA A 230 23.62 20.12 8.73
N LEU A 231 23.58 20.18 10.07
CA LEU A 231 24.65 20.78 10.88
C LEU A 231 25.97 20.00 10.76
N VAL A 232 25.91 18.66 10.76
CA VAL A 232 27.11 17.82 10.57
C VAL A 232 27.70 17.99 9.17
N ALA A 233 26.85 18.06 8.13
CA ALA A 233 27.29 18.24 6.75
C ALA A 233 27.90 19.63 6.50
N GLY A 234 27.40 20.68 7.18
CA GLY A 234 27.93 22.04 7.07
C GLY A 234 29.33 22.25 7.67
N ASN A 235 29.70 21.43 8.67
CA ASN A 235 31.01 21.52 9.33
C ASN A 235 32.15 20.73 8.64
N GLY A 236 31.84 19.88 7.67
CA GLY A 236 32.85 19.07 6.95
C GLY A 236 33.60 19.80 5.83
N GLY A 237 33.34 21.10 5.60
CA GLY A 237 33.86 21.87 4.47
C GLY A 237 34.86 22.98 4.80
N ARG A 238 35.39 23.03 6.03
CA ARG A 238 36.44 23.98 6.42
C ARG A 238 37.59 23.25 7.12
N SER A 239 38.47 22.64 6.31
CA SER A 239 39.84 22.28 6.65
C SER A 239 40.73 22.63 5.47
#